data_AF-A0A7W8HCF1-F1
#
_entry.id   AF-A0A7W8HCF1-F1
#
_cell.length_a   1.000
_cell.length_b   1.000
_cell.length_c   1.000
_cell.angle_alpha   90.00
_cell.angle_beta   90.00
_cell.angle_gamma   90.00
#
_symmetry.space_group_name_H-M   'P 1'
#
loop_
_entity.id
_entity.type
_entity.pdbx_description
1 polymer ?
#
loop_
_entity_poly.entity_id
_entity_poly.type
_entity_poly.pdbx_seq_one_letter_code
_entity_poly.pdbx_strand_id
1 'polypeptide(L)' 'MLTMSQINHIKDLSNCGYRISEISKKTGADPKTIRKYLAQDDFSPQPSVIQEKPSRLRKQTWN' A
#
# COMPACT_ATOMS: atom_id res chain seq x y z
N MET A 1 -7.28 -7.35 3.05
CA MET A 1 -6.26 -6.45 3.63
C MET A 1 -5.53 -7.26 4.70
N LEU A 2 -4.19 -7.28 4.71
CA LEU A 2 -3.45 -8.05 5.72
C LEU A 2 -3.60 -7.40 7.10
N THR A 3 -3.62 -8.22 8.15
CA THR A 3 -3.59 -7.74 9.54
C THR A 3 -2.17 -7.33 9.93
N MET A 4 -2.02 -6.50 10.97
CA MET A 4 -0.70 -6.07 11.46
C MET A 4 0.18 -7.25 11.87
N SER A 5 -0.41 -8.31 12.44
CA SER A 5 0.31 -9.55 12.75
C SER A 5 0.91 -10.20 11.49
N GLN A 6 0.14 -10.27 10.40
CA GLN A 6 0.63 -10.82 9.14
C GLN A 6 1.70 -9.92 8.49
N ILE A 7 1.55 -8.59 8.59
CA ILE A 7 2.53 -7.63 8.09
C ILE A 7 3.84 -7.74 8.87
N ASN A 8 3.79 -7.84 10.20
CA ASN A 8 4.95 -8.04 11.04
C ASN A 8 5.65 -9.35 10.69
N HIS A 9 4.90 -10.44 10.54
CA HIS A 9 5.48 -11.73 10.14
C HIS A 9 6.17 -11.66 8.76
N ILE A 10 5.63 -10.91 7.80
CA ILE A 10 6.29 -10.65 6.51
C ILE A 10 7.60 -9.87 6.69
N LYS A 11 7.59 -8.81 7.52
CA LYS A 11 8.79 -8.00 7.81
C LYS A 11 9.87 -8.81 8.52
N ASP A 12 9.50 -9.63 9.51
CA ASP A 12 10.42 -10.51 10.23
C ASP A 12 11.10 -11.51 9.29
N LEU A 13 10.33 -12.16 8.40
CA LEU A 13 10.90 -13.07 7.42
C LEU A 13 11.83 -12.34 6.44
N SER A 14 11.49 -11.13 6.01
CA SER A 14 12.38 -10.32 5.17
C SER A 14 13.67 -9.95 5.91
N ASN A 15 13.59 -9.59 7.19
CA ASN A 15 14.74 -9.27 8.03
C ASN A 15 15.62 -10.50 8.31
N CYS A 16 15.04 -11.69 8.38
CA CYS A 16 15.79 -12.95 8.43
C CYS A 16 16.48 -13.32 7.10
N GLY A 17 16.27 -12.55 6.03
CA GLY A 17 16.91 -12.76 4.73
C GLY A 17 16.15 -13.69 3.78
N TYR A 18 14.89 -14.03 4.06
CA TYR A 18 14.09 -14.86 3.16
C TYR A 18 13.75 -14.12 1.86
N ARG A 19 13.69 -14.86 0.74
CA ARG A 19 13.25 -14.31 -0.55
C ARG A 19 11.73 -14.19 -0.58
N ILE A 20 11.21 -13.23 -1.36
CA ILE A 20 9.77 -12.98 -1.49
C ILE A 20 8.97 -14.23 -1.87
N SER A 21 9.52 -15.12 -2.72
CA SER A 21 8.88 -16.39 -3.07
C SER A 21 8.75 -17.35 -1.89
N GLU A 22 9.71 -17.36 -0.97
CA GLU A 22 9.70 -18.17 0.24
C GLU A 22 8.74 -17.58 1.28
N ILE A 23 8.75 -16.25 1.43
CA ILE A 23 7.80 -15.52 2.27
C ILE A 23 6.37 -15.78 1.80
N SER A 24 6.13 -15.76 0.49
CA SER A 24 4.82 -16.07 -0.10
C SER A 24 4.36 -17.49 0.23
N LYS A 25 5.24 -18.49 0.13
CA LYS A 25 4.93 -19.88 0.51
C LYS A 25 4.64 -20.02 2.01
N LYS A 26 5.36 -19.30 2.88
CA LYS A 26 5.20 -19.37 4.34
C LYS A 26 3.95 -18.63 4.84
N THR A 27 3.68 -17.46 4.28
CA THR A 27 2.60 -16.57 4.74
C THR A 27 1.29 -16.76 3.98
N GLY A 28 1.34 -17.41 2.81
CA GLY A 28 0.21 -17.51 1.88
C GLY A 28 -0.12 -16.18 1.19
N ALA A 29 0.66 -15.13 1.42
CA ALA A 29 0.44 -13.81 0.84
C ALA A 29 0.95 -13.73 -0.60
N ASP A 30 0.24 -12.97 -1.43
CA ASP A 30 0.64 -12.74 -2.82
C ASP A 30 1.97 -11.94 -2.90
N PRO A 31 2.90 -12.29 -3.81
CA PRO A 31 4.18 -11.60 -3.95
C PRO A 31 4.09 -10.10 -4.26
N LYS A 32 3.03 -9.63 -4.94
CA LYS A 32 2.81 -8.17 -5.11
C LYS A 32 2.43 -7.54 -3.79
N THR A 33 1.61 -8.23 -3.01
CA THR A 33 1.20 -7.76 -1.69
C THR A 33 2.39 -7.67 -0.75
N ILE A 34 3.25 -8.71 -0.70
CA ILE A 34 4.49 -8.69 0.08
C ILE A 34 5.37 -7.50 -0.33
N ARG A 35 5.59 -7.28 -1.63
CA ARG A 35 6.35 -6.11 -2.11
C ARG A 35 5.76 -4.79 -1.65
N LYS A 36 4.44 -4.63 -1.75
CA LYS A 36 3.75 -3.43 -1.28
C LYS A 36 4.03 -3.17 0.20
N TYR A 37 3.86 -4.17 1.06
CA TYR A 37 4.01 -4.03 2.51
C TYR A 37 5.48 -3.93 2.97
N LEU A 38 6.43 -4.46 2.19
CA LEU A 38 7.86 -4.24 2.44
C LEU A 38 8.33 -2.84 2.01
N ALA A 39 7.74 -2.28 0.94
CA ALA A 39 8.05 -0.92 0.50
C ALA A 39 7.31 0.16 1.32
N GLN A 40 6.19 -0.20 1.95
CA GLN A 40 5.39 0.69 2.76
C GLN A 40 5.90 0.67 4.20
N ASP A 41 6.71 1.66 4.55
CA ASP A 41 7.21 1.82 5.91
C ASP A 41 6.23 2.61 6.81
N ASP A 42 5.46 3.50 6.19
CA ASP A 42 4.46 4.33 6.87
C ASP A 42 3.03 3.81 6.61
N PHE A 43 2.40 3.34 7.68
CA PHE A 43 0.98 2.95 7.72
C PHE A 43 0.11 4.00 8.40
N SER A 44 0.67 5.18 8.71
CA SER A 44 -0.14 6.27 9.24
C SER A 44 -1.28 6.55 8.26
N PRO A 45 -2.51 6.75 8.74
CA PRO A 45 -3.60 7.19 7.88
C PRO A 45 -3.23 8.57 7.36
N GLN A 46 -2.59 8.64 6.19
CA GLN A 46 -2.43 9.92 5.53
C GLN A 46 -3.85 10.41 5.24
N PRO A 47 -4.18 11.66 5.63
CA PRO A 47 -5.48 12.22 5.28
C PRO A 47 -5.62 12.06 3.78
N SER A 48 -6.70 11.38 3.35
CA SER A 48 -6.98 11.14 1.94
C SER A 48 -6.91 12.49 1.25
N VAL A 49 -5.80 12.79 0.59
CA VAL A 49 -5.62 14.07 -0.09
C VAL A 49 -6.64 14.02 -1.21
N ILE A 50 -7.78 14.66 -0.98
CA ILE A 50 -8.82 14.82 -1.98
C ILE A 50 -8.09 15.52 -3.11
N GLN A 51 -7.72 14.78 -4.15
CA GLN A 51 -7.29 15.41 -5.39
C GLN A 51 -8.53 16.16 -5.85
N GLU A 52 -8.58 17.46 -5.55
CA GLU A 52 -9.54 18.38 -6.12
C GLU A 52 -9.34 18.31 -7.63
N LYS A 53 -10.03 17.37 -8.27
CA LYS A 53 -10.23 17.39 -9.72
C LYS A 53 -10.82 18.77 -9.98
N PRO A 54 -10.19 19.65 -10.77
CA PRO A 54 -10.76 20.94 -11.06
C PRO A 54 -12.13 20.71 -11.68
N SER A 55 -13.18 20.98 -10.92
CA SER A 55 -14.53 20.95 -11.42
C SER A 55 -14.57 22.02 -12.50
N ARG A 56 -14.90 21.60 -13.73
CA ARG A 56 -14.97 22.49 -14.89
C ARG A 56 -16.18 23.42 -14.69
N LEU A 57 -16.02 24.46 -13.88
CA LEU A 57 -16.98 25.55 -13.80
C LEU A 57 -16.87 26.34 -15.11
N ARG A 58 -17.71 26.01 -16.09
CA ARG A 58 -17.85 26.80 -17.32
C ARG A 58 -18.30 28.21 -16.91
N LYS A 59 -17.43 29.20 -17.05
CA LYS A 59 -17.83 30.61 -17.03
C LYS A 59 -18.58 30.89 -18.33
N GLN A 60 -19.90 31.01 -18.25
CA GLN A 60 -20.73 31.47 -19.35
C GLN A 60 -20.57 32.98 -19.44
N THR A 61 -19.87 33.45 -20.47
CA THR A 61 -19.71 34.87 -20.80
C THR A 61 -21.06 35.42 -21.26
N TRP A 62 -21.54 36.47 -20.60
CA TRP A 62 -22.72 37.24 -21.02
C TRP A 62 -22.29 38.19 -22.15
N ASN A 63 -23.04 38.22 -23.25
CA ASN A 63 -22.95 39.21 -24.31
C ASN A 63 -24.36 39.71 -24.60
#